data_AF-A0A7H8KYG6-F1
#
_entry.id   AF-A0A7H8KYG6-F1
#
_cell.length_a   1.000
_cell.length_b   1.000
_cell.length_c   1.000
_cell.angle_alpha   90.00
_cell.angle_beta   90.00
_cell.angle_gamma   90.00
#
_symmetry.space_group_name_H-M   'P 1'
#
loop_
_entity.id
_entity.type
_entity.pdbx_description
1 polymer ?
#
loop_
_entity_poly.entity_id
_entity_poly.type
_entity_poly.pdbx_seq_one_letter_code
_entity_poly.pdbx_strand_id
1 'polypeptide(L)' 'MTSPDAQQPEPRTEPGPRPRLVFKDPFDQQTSDDTDRGWGEPSGERGLDWYRSQRPPHHGEK' A
#
# COMPACT_ATOMS: atom_id res chain seq x y z
N MET A 1 -33.86 7.89 61.69
CA MET A 1 -33.04 8.55 60.65
C MET A 1 -32.40 7.43 59.84
N THR A 2 -32.90 7.14 58.64
CA THR A 2 -32.38 6.03 57.81
C THR A 2 -31.29 6.58 56.90
N SER A 3 -30.12 5.93 56.91
CA SER A 3 -28.96 6.27 56.07
C SER A 3 -29.27 6.02 54.59
N PRO A 4 -28.80 6.85 53.65
CA PRO A 4 -28.97 6.57 52.24
C PRO A 4 -27.96 5.51 51.79
N ASP A 5 -28.50 4.55 51.08
CA ASP A 5 -27.88 3.44 50.38
C ASP A 5 -26.65 3.90 49.58
N ALA A 6 -25.48 3.32 49.87
CA ALA A 6 -24.28 3.54 49.08
C ALA A 6 -24.42 2.77 47.76
N GLN A 7 -24.78 3.47 46.69
CA GLN A 7 -24.86 2.90 45.34
C GLN A 7 -23.52 2.24 44.96
N GLN A 8 -23.55 0.91 44.91
CA GLN A 8 -22.45 0.11 44.39
C GLN A 8 -22.30 0.40 42.89
N PRO A 9 -21.08 0.66 42.37
CA PRO A 9 -20.89 0.94 40.95
C PRO A 9 -21.22 -0.29 40.12
N GLU A 10 -22.17 -0.15 39.19
CA GLU A 10 -22.50 -1.15 38.18
C GLU A 10 -21.27 -1.52 37.33
N PRO A 11 -21.06 -2.80 37.00
CA PRO A 11 -19.92 -3.22 36.20
C PRO A 11 -20.01 -2.63 34.79
N ARG A 12 -19.12 -1.68 34.47
CA ARG A 12 -19.00 -1.12 33.12
C ARG A 12 -18.48 -2.21 32.18
N THR A 13 -19.30 -2.60 31.20
CA THR A 13 -18.83 -3.43 30.09
C THR A 13 -17.80 -2.64 29.28
N GLU A 14 -16.56 -3.12 29.26
CA GLU A 14 -15.49 -2.56 28.44
C GLU A 14 -15.93 -2.56 26.96
N PRO A 15 -15.85 -1.44 26.24
CA PRO A 15 -16.22 -1.40 24.83
C PRO A 15 -15.28 -2.29 24.02
N GLY A 16 -15.86 -3.09 23.12
CA GLY A 16 -15.11 -3.97 22.22
C GLY A 16 -14.08 -3.22 21.36
N PRO A 17 -13.13 -3.95 20.75
CA PRO A 17 -12.03 -3.36 20.01
C PRO A 17 -12.52 -2.44 18.88
N ARG A 18 -11.98 -1.22 18.84
CA ARG A 18 -12.31 -0.20 17.84
C ARG A 18 -11.34 -0.28 16.65
N PRO A 19 -11.80 -0.02 15.42
CA PRO A 19 -10.90 0.07 14.27
C PRO A 19 -9.84 1.15 14.51
N ARG A 20 -8.59 0.85 14.20
CA ARG A 20 -7.44 1.76 14.32
C ARG A 20 -6.73 1.91 12.99
N LEU A 21 -6.45 3.14 12.60
CA LEU A 21 -5.54 3.46 11.50
C LEU A 21 -4.10 3.20 11.96
N VAL A 22 -3.34 2.46 11.15
CA VAL A 22 -1.92 2.20 11.40
C VAL A 22 -1.13 2.98 10.35
N PHE A 23 -0.49 4.07 10.78
CA PHE A 23 0.39 4.86 9.93
C PHE A 23 1.81 4.31 10.09
N LYS A 24 2.22 3.47 9.13
CA LYS A 24 3.60 3.00 9.00
C LYS A 24 4.42 3.96 8.15
N ASP A 25 5.74 3.78 8.11
CA ASP A 25 6.59 4.51 7.16
C ASP A 25 6.06 4.29 5.74
N PRO A 26 5.83 5.36 4.96
CA PRO A 26 5.37 5.23 3.58
C PRO A 26 6.32 4.44 2.67
N PHE A 27 7.61 4.32 3.00
CA PHE A 27 8.60 3.62 2.20
C PHE A 27 8.84 2.16 2.63
N ASP A 28 8.26 1.70 3.74
CA ASP A 28 8.42 0.32 4.21
C ASP A 28 7.66 -0.71 3.35
N GLN A 29 6.86 -0.25 2.39
CA GLN A 29 6.05 -1.11 1.51
C GLN A 29 6.51 -0.97 0.08
N GLN A 30 6.90 -2.09 -0.54
CA GLN A 30 7.15 -2.15 -1.98
C GLN A 30 5.84 -1.90 -2.73
N THR A 31 5.85 -0.93 -3.64
CA THR A 31 4.74 -0.64 -4.54
C THR A 31 4.89 -1.42 -5.84
N SER A 32 3.83 -1.43 -6.66
CA SER A 32 3.90 -2.05 -7.99
C SER A 32 4.90 -1.33 -8.91
N ASP A 33 5.13 -0.04 -8.69
CA ASP A 33 6.04 0.79 -9.49
C ASP A 33 7.51 0.53 -9.15
N ASP A 34 7.79 0.03 -7.94
CA ASP A 34 9.14 -0.36 -7.50
C ASP A 34 9.64 -1.66 -8.16
N THR A 35 8.85 -2.28 -9.03
CA THR A 35 9.21 -3.53 -9.71
C THR A 35 9.07 -3.39 -11.21
N ASP A 36 9.95 -4.06 -11.96
CA ASP A 36 9.86 -4.17 -13.42
C ASP A 36 8.67 -5.04 -13.89
N ARG A 37 7.80 -5.48 -12.96
CA ARG A 37 6.66 -6.32 -13.29
C ARG A 37 5.70 -5.54 -14.18
N GLY A 38 5.49 -6.04 -15.39
CA GLY A 38 4.62 -5.39 -16.39
C GLY A 38 5.36 -4.46 -17.36
N TRP A 39 6.66 -4.23 -17.17
CA TRP A 39 7.50 -3.47 -18.10
C TRP A 39 8.02 -4.31 -19.29
N GLY A 40 7.33 -5.42 -19.59
CA GLY A 40 7.73 -6.40 -20.58
C GLY A 40 8.57 -7.49 -19.93
N GLU A 41 7.93 -8.64 -19.67
CA GLU A 41 8.69 -9.88 -19.52
C GLU A 41 9.49 -10.09 -20.81
N PRO A 42 10.76 -10.52 -20.75
CA PRO A 42 11.51 -10.86 -21.95
C PRO A 42 10.83 -12.08 -22.61
N SER A 43 9.83 -11.85 -23.44
CA SER A 43 9.37 -12.85 -24.38
C SER A 43 10.58 -13.14 -25.27
N GLY A 44 11.04 -14.39 -25.28
CA GLY A 44 12.25 -14.82 -26.00
C GLY A 44 12.21 -14.61 -27.51
N GLU A 45 11.23 -13.87 -28.04
CA GLU A 45 11.02 -13.57 -29.45
C GLU A 45 12.01 -12.52 -29.99
N ARG A 46 12.64 -11.69 -29.15
CA ARG A 46 13.51 -10.60 -29.62
C ARG A 46 14.80 -10.50 -28.81
N GLY A 47 15.94 -10.66 -29.47
CA GLY A 47 17.28 -10.57 -28.86
C GLY A 47 17.85 -9.15 -28.79
N LEU A 48 18.98 -9.00 -28.08
CA LEU A 48 19.68 -7.71 -27.86
C LEU A 48 19.95 -6.91 -29.15
N ASP A 49 20.23 -7.60 -30.26
CA ASP A 49 20.52 -6.96 -31.54
C ASP A 49 19.32 -6.22 -32.12
N TRP A 50 18.10 -6.76 -31.91
CA TRP A 50 16.86 -6.09 -32.29
C TRP A 50 16.68 -4.76 -31.55
N TYR A 51 16.89 -4.75 -30.23
CA TYR A 51 16.79 -3.53 -29.42
C TYR A 51 17.81 -2.46 -29.82
N ARG A 52 19.06 -2.86 -30.10
CA ARG A 52 20.11 -1.93 -30.56
C ARG A 52 19.79 -1.30 -31.92
N SER A 53 19.03 -1.99 -32.76
CA SER A 53 18.62 -1.48 -34.07
C SER A 53 17.46 -0.48 -34.01
N GLN A 54 16.69 -0.44 -32.92
CA GLN A 54 15.57 0.49 -32.78
C GLN A 54 16.13 1.92 -32.59
N ARG A 55 15.86 2.80 -33.56
CA ARG A 55 16.13 4.22 -33.41
C ARG A 55 14.94 4.86 -32.68
N PRO A 56 15.15 5.68 -31.62
CA PRO A 56 14.07 6.43 -31.02
C PRO A 56 13.34 7.24 -32.11
N PRO A 57 11.99 7.27 -32.10
CA PRO A 57 11.26 8.11 -33.04
C PRO A 57 11.73 9.55 -32.82
N HIS A 58 12.24 10.18 -33.89
CA HIS A 58 12.56 11.60 -33.86
C HIS A 58 11.23 12.34 -33.71
N HIS A 59 10.90 12.76 -32.49
CA HIS A 59 9.87 13.78 -32.29
C HIS A 59 10.47 15.13 -32.69
N GLY A 60 10.47 15.38 -34.00
CA GLY A 60 10.91 16.62 -34.62
C GLY A 60 10.23 16.73 -35.96
N GLU A 61 9.09 17.42 -35.99
CA GLU A 61 8.50 17.93 -37.22
C GLU A 61 9.56 18.72 -38.01
N LYS A 62 9.53 18.57 -39.33
CA LYS A 62 10.23 19.50 -40.23
C LYS A 62 9.34 20.70 -40.51
#